data_AF-A0A8T0G6X1-F1
#
_entry.id   AF-A0A8T0G6X1-F1
#
_cell.length_a   1.000
_cell.length_b   1.000
_cell.length_c   1.000
_cell.angle_alpha   90.00
_cell.angle_beta   90.00
_cell.angle_gamma   90.00
#
_symmetry.space_group_name_H-M   'P 1'
#
loop_
_entity.id
_entity.type
_entity.pdbx_description
1 polymer ?
#
loop_
_entity_poly.entity_id
_entity_poly.type
_entity_poly.pdbx_seq_one_letter_code
_entity_poly.pdbx_strand_id
1 'polypeptide(L)'
;MDHDMEDIHIVSKGSKKINSQHLLVGDWVRLADKADKNITVGTGQISGLGEGGMFHNRPIPFQHIRVNLDIVDVNVPLFVPVEEADQYTLEDAIGSCVLWPKELTFRKT
;
A
#
# COMPACT_ATOMS: atom_id res chain seq x y z
N MET A 1 -5.01 -13.14 -45.27
CA MET A 1 -5.43 -14.36 -44.58
C MET A 1 -4.73 -14.33 -43.25
N ASP A 2 -5.50 -13.92 -42.27
CA ASP A 2 -5.16 -13.82 -40.86
C ASP A 2 -4.80 -15.22 -40.35
N HIS A 3 -3.58 -15.37 -39.83
CA HIS A 3 -3.22 -16.55 -39.06
C HIS A 3 -3.25 -16.16 -37.59
N ASP A 4 -4.40 -16.53 -37.01
CA ASP A 4 -4.73 -16.75 -35.61
C ASP A 4 -3.66 -16.43 -34.56
N MET A 5 -4.00 -15.49 -33.68
CA MET A 5 -3.37 -15.32 -32.37
C MET A 5 -3.51 -16.62 -31.58
N GLU A 6 -2.39 -17.18 -31.15
CA GLU A 6 -2.38 -18.23 -30.15
C GLU A 6 -2.85 -17.63 -28.81
N ASP A 7 -4.03 -18.06 -28.35
CA ASP A 7 -4.54 -17.83 -27.00
C ASP A 7 -3.60 -18.45 -25.96
N ILE A 8 -2.71 -17.63 -25.39
CA ILE A 8 -1.87 -18.02 -24.26
C ILE A 8 -2.77 -18.18 -23.01
N HIS A 9 -3.15 -19.42 -22.74
CA HIS A 9 -3.77 -19.83 -21.49
C HIS A 9 -2.73 -19.84 -20.36
N ILE A 10 -2.69 -18.78 -19.55
CA ILE A 10 -1.97 -18.82 -18.27
C ILE A 10 -2.85 -19.51 -17.23
N VAL A 11 -2.64 -20.81 -17.07
CA VAL A 11 -3.12 -21.56 -15.91
C VAL A 11 -2.24 -21.19 -14.72
N SER A 12 -2.73 -20.32 -13.85
CA SER A 12 -2.11 -20.10 -12.54
C SER A 12 -3.14 -20.33 -11.44
N LYS A 13 -3.14 -21.55 -10.89
CA LYS A 13 -3.52 -21.74 -9.49
C LYS A 13 -2.37 -21.19 -8.65
N GLY A 14 -2.62 -20.11 -7.92
CA GLY A 14 -1.64 -19.50 -7.03
C GLY A 14 -1.52 -18.00 -7.29
N SER A 15 -2.13 -17.22 -6.39
CA SER A 15 -1.85 -15.81 -6.11
C SER A 15 -1.42 -14.98 -7.32
N LYS A 16 -2.41 -14.39 -8.00
CA LYS A 16 -2.21 -13.31 -8.98
C LYS A 16 -1.13 -12.37 -8.44
N LYS A 17 0.05 -12.35 -9.07
CA LYS A 17 0.97 -11.23 -8.96
C LYS A 17 0.21 -10.04 -9.56
N ILE A 18 -0.58 -9.37 -8.73
CA ILE A 18 -1.06 -8.03 -9.02
C ILE A 18 0.21 -7.20 -9.19
N ASN A 19 0.49 -6.87 -10.45
CA ASN A 19 1.48 -5.87 -10.79
C ASN A 19 1.20 -4.68 -9.88
N SER A 20 2.16 -4.31 -9.03
CA SER A 20 2.11 -3.15 -8.12
C SER A 20 2.03 -1.80 -8.86
N GLN A 21 1.71 -1.84 -10.16
CA GLN A 21 1.71 -0.72 -11.10
C GLN A 21 0.32 -0.08 -11.31
N HIS A 22 -0.75 -0.58 -10.71
CA HIS A 22 -2.09 0.02 -10.83
C HIS A 22 -2.78 0.18 -9.47
N LEU A 23 -2.11 0.85 -8.53
CA LEU A 23 -2.78 1.36 -7.33
C LEU A 23 -3.43 2.69 -7.67
N LEU A 24 -4.73 2.83 -7.40
CA LEU A 24 -5.50 4.04 -7.69
C LEU A 24 -5.98 4.71 -6.40
N VAL A 25 -6.15 6.02 -6.44
CA VAL A 25 -6.83 6.74 -5.35
C VAL A 25 -8.25 6.18 -5.19
N GLY A 26 -8.63 5.92 -3.95
CA GLY A 26 -9.88 5.26 -3.59
C GLY A 26 -9.80 3.74 -3.48
N ASP A 27 -8.71 3.10 -3.91
CA ASP A 27 -8.55 1.65 -3.71
C ASP A 27 -8.35 1.31 -2.23
N TRP A 28 -9.02 0.25 -1.79
CA TRP A 28 -8.73 -0.40 -0.52
C TRP A 28 -7.49 -1.28 -0.66
N VAL A 29 -6.55 -1.09 0.25
CA VAL A 29 -5.27 -1.74 0.27
C VAL A 29 -4.94 -2.30 1.64
N ARG A 30 -4.12 -3.34 1.65
CA ARG A 30 -3.46 -3.85 2.85
C ARG A 30 -1.97 -3.56 2.77
N LEU A 31 -1.39 -3.24 3.92
CA LEU A 31 0.04 -3.24 4.15
C LEU A 31 0.44 -4.62 4.66
N ALA A 32 1.43 -5.23 4.05
CA ALA A 32 1.97 -6.51 4.52
C ALA A 32 3.32 -6.34 5.20
N ASP A 33 3.65 -7.30 6.07
CA ASP A 33 4.98 -7.36 6.68
C ASP A 33 6.07 -7.57 5.61
N LYS A 34 7.25 -6.98 5.85
CA LYS A 34 8.36 -7.04 4.89
C LYS A 34 8.96 -8.45 4.79
N ALA A 35 9.03 -9.18 5.90
CA ALA A 35 9.57 -10.54 5.96
C ALA A 35 8.54 -11.58 5.48
N ASP A 36 7.25 -11.37 5.79
CA ASP A 36 6.16 -12.24 5.31
C ASP A 36 4.97 -11.45 4.75
N LYS A 37 4.84 -11.44 3.42
CA LYS A 37 3.76 -10.74 2.70
C LYS A 37 2.35 -11.32 2.95
N ASN A 38 2.25 -12.46 3.61
CA ASN A 38 0.98 -13.03 4.03
C ASN A 38 0.46 -12.40 5.33
N ILE A 39 1.35 -11.84 6.16
CA ILE A 39 0.97 -11.14 7.39
C ILE A 39 0.48 -9.75 6.99
N THR A 40 -0.77 -9.46 7.29
CA THR A 40 -1.31 -8.10 7.16
C THR A 40 -0.96 -7.33 8.42
N VAL A 41 -0.43 -6.13 8.22
CA VAL A 41 -0.06 -5.21 9.29
C VAL A 41 -1.17 -4.19 9.48
N GLY A 42 -1.75 -3.69 8.39
CA GLY A 42 -2.89 -2.79 8.44
C GLY A 42 -3.64 -2.72 7.12
N THR A 43 -4.82 -2.13 7.16
CA THR A 43 -5.71 -1.91 6.02
C THR A 43 -6.13 -0.45 5.97
N GLY A 44 -6.23 0.11 4.77
CA GLY A 44 -6.70 1.47 4.57
C GLY A 44 -7.06 1.75 3.12
N GLN A 45 -7.48 2.99 2.87
CA GLN A 45 -7.84 3.45 1.53
C GLN A 45 -6.80 4.43 0.99
N ILE A 46 -6.39 4.27 -0.27
CA ILE A 46 -5.44 5.20 -0.90
C ILE A 46 -6.09 6.58 -1.03
N SER A 47 -5.46 7.59 -0.43
CA SER A 47 -5.85 8.99 -0.54
C SER A 47 -4.97 9.78 -1.51
N GLY A 48 -3.81 9.23 -1.91
CA GLY A 48 -2.93 9.86 -2.91
C GLY A 48 -1.69 9.02 -3.24
N LEU A 49 -1.10 9.22 -4.42
CA LEU A 49 0.01 8.39 -4.92
C LEU A 49 1.42 8.91 -4.58
N GLY A 50 1.51 9.94 -3.75
CA GLY A 50 2.76 10.40 -3.12
C GLY A 50 3.79 11.08 -4.03
N GLU A 51 3.58 11.14 -5.34
CA GLU A 51 4.55 11.73 -6.28
C GLU A 51 4.62 13.26 -6.15
N GLY A 52 5.82 13.77 -5.82
CA GLY A 52 6.12 15.21 -5.79
C GLY A 52 5.49 16.01 -4.65
N GLY A 53 4.93 15.34 -3.63
CA GLY A 53 4.22 16.01 -2.53
C GLY A 53 5.03 16.15 -1.23
N MET A 54 4.53 17.00 -0.34
CA MET A 54 4.93 17.08 1.07
C MET A 54 3.95 16.32 1.96
N PHE A 55 4.43 15.71 3.04
CA PHE A 55 3.64 15.09 4.09
C PHE A 55 4.23 15.51 5.44
N HIS A 56 3.45 16.22 6.26
CA HIS A 56 3.92 16.89 7.49
C HIS A 56 5.23 17.65 7.30
N ASN A 57 5.25 18.60 6.36
CA ASN A 57 6.41 19.44 6.02
C ASN A 57 7.67 18.68 5.56
N ARG A 58 7.59 17.36 5.33
CA ARG A 58 8.67 16.55 4.79
C ARG A 58 8.35 16.07 3.37
N PRO A 59 9.35 15.99 2.47
CA PRO A 59 9.13 15.42 1.15
C PRO A 59 8.73 13.96 1.27
N ILE A 60 7.72 13.54 0.51
CA ILE A 60 7.30 12.15 0.48
C ILE A 60 8.42 11.33 -0.17
N PRO A 61 8.92 10.26 0.47
CA PRO A 61 9.93 9.41 -0.13
C PRO A 61 9.42 8.80 -1.44
N PHE A 62 10.34 8.62 -2.40
CA PHE A 62 9.99 7.96 -3.66
C PHE A 62 9.38 6.57 -3.38
N GLN A 63 8.45 6.14 -4.24
CA GLN A 63 7.71 4.88 -4.09
C GLN A 63 6.85 4.75 -2.83
N HIS A 64 6.40 5.86 -2.22
CA HIS A 64 5.39 5.82 -1.16
C HIS A 64 4.05 6.33 -1.66
N ILE A 65 2.98 5.89 -0.99
CA ILE A 65 1.62 6.37 -1.21
C ILE A 65 1.02 6.85 0.11
N ARG A 66 0.01 7.69 0.00
CA ARG A 66 -0.81 8.14 1.12
C ARG A 66 -1.99 7.20 1.28
N VAL A 67 -2.20 6.74 2.50
CA VAL A 67 -3.28 5.82 2.86
C VAL A 67 -3.97 6.37 4.09
N ASN A 68 -5.30 6.46 4.04
CA ASN A 68 -6.11 6.69 5.23
C ASN A 68 -6.25 5.36 5.95
N LEU A 69 -5.61 5.27 7.12
CA LEU A 69 -5.54 4.04 7.89
C LEU A 69 -6.87 3.79 8.60
N ASP A 70 -7.38 2.56 8.48
CA ASP A 70 -8.66 2.15 9.06
C ASP A 70 -8.47 1.08 10.14
N ILE A 71 -7.74 0.01 9.81
CA ILE A 71 -7.55 -1.15 10.69
C ILE A 71 -6.07 -1.48 10.78
N VAL A 72 -5.63 -1.92 11.96
CA VAL A 72 -4.29 -2.44 12.24
C VAL A 72 -4.44 -3.83 12.84
N ASP A 73 -3.76 -4.82 12.25
CA ASP A 73 -3.73 -6.20 12.75
C ASP A 73 -2.49 -6.43 13.64
N VAL A 74 -1.40 -5.71 13.37
CA VAL A 74 -0.16 -5.76 14.13
C VAL A 74 0.34 -4.34 14.36
N ASN A 75 0.50 -3.96 15.62
CA ASN A 75 1.01 -2.64 15.93
C ASN A 75 2.52 -2.57 15.63
N VAL A 76 2.90 -1.77 14.62
CA VAL A 76 4.29 -1.55 14.23
C VAL A 76 4.56 -0.05 14.10
N PRO A 77 5.84 0.37 14.15
CA PRO A 77 6.22 1.75 13.94
C PRO A 77 5.78 2.27 12.57
N LEU A 78 5.48 3.57 12.49
CA LEU A 78 5.25 4.23 11.20
C LEU A 78 6.51 4.24 10.34
N PHE A 79 6.35 4.01 9.03
CA PHE A 79 7.45 4.09 8.07
C PHE A 79 8.01 5.51 7.95
N VAL A 80 7.12 6.50 8.03
CA VAL A 80 7.48 7.91 8.11
C VAL A 80 6.86 8.44 9.40
N PRO A 81 7.67 8.65 10.46
CA PRO A 81 7.15 9.14 11.73
C PRO A 81 6.51 10.51 11.56
N VAL A 82 5.52 10.83 12.38
CA VAL A 82 4.87 12.15 12.42
C VAL A 82 5.24 12.79 13.75
N GLU A 83 6.27 13.65 13.72
CA GLU A 83 6.84 14.27 14.92
C GLU A 83 5.89 15.27 15.60
N GLU A 84 4.92 15.81 14.87
CA GLU A 84 3.99 16.83 15.40
C GLU A 84 2.88 16.24 16.29
N ALA A 85 2.66 14.93 16.29
CA ALA A 85 1.47 14.31 16.88
C ALA A 85 1.76 13.20 17.89
N ASP A 86 3.02 12.97 18.29
CA ASP A 86 3.44 11.79 19.07
C ASP A 86 2.95 10.45 18.47
N GLN A 87 2.66 10.44 17.16
CA GLN A 87 2.23 9.26 16.43
C GLN A 87 3.47 8.51 15.96
N TYR A 88 3.83 7.48 16.72
CA TYR A 88 5.00 6.65 16.42
C TYR A 88 4.60 5.30 15.83
N THR A 89 3.36 4.87 16.06
CA THR A 89 2.89 3.54 15.65
C THR A 89 1.67 3.62 14.74
N LEU A 90 1.38 2.54 14.00
CA LEU A 90 0.18 2.47 13.17
C LEU A 90 -1.11 2.53 14.01
N GLU A 91 -1.11 1.96 15.21
CA GLU A 91 -2.29 2.00 16.08
C GLU A 91 -2.66 3.44 16.48
N ASP A 92 -1.66 4.28 16.79
CA ASP A 92 -1.87 5.71 17.11
C ASP A 92 -2.37 6.52 15.91
N ALA A 93 -2.16 6.00 14.70
CA ALA A 93 -2.49 6.66 13.45
C ALA A 93 -3.81 6.18 12.83
N ILE A 94 -4.58 5.32 13.52
CA ILE A 94 -5.91 4.90 13.04
C ILE A 94 -6.81 6.12 12.84
N GLY A 95 -7.51 6.17 11.71
CA GLY A 95 -8.33 7.31 11.30
C GLY A 95 -7.54 8.50 10.72
N SER A 96 -6.20 8.39 10.68
CA SER A 96 -5.31 9.40 10.10
C SER A 96 -4.74 8.96 8.74
N CYS A 97 -4.15 9.91 8.01
CA CYS A 97 -3.38 9.60 6.81
C CYS A 97 -1.97 9.16 7.22
N VAL A 98 -1.44 8.10 6.60
CA VAL A 98 -0.08 7.59 6.79
C VAL A 98 0.59 7.37 5.43
N LEU A 99 1.92 7.21 5.44
CA LEU A 99 2.68 6.86 4.24
C LEU A 99 3.07 5.38 4.26
N TRP A 100 2.73 4.67 3.19
CA TRP A 100 3.09 3.27 3.00
C TRP A 100 4.01 3.08 1.79
N PRO A 101 5.00 2.16 1.88
CA PRO A 101 5.80 1.76 0.72
C PRO A 101 4.93 1.03 -0.33
N LYS A 102 5.03 1.43 -1.60
CA LYS A 102 4.31 0.79 -2.73
C LYS A 102 4.62 -0.71 -2.83
N GLU A 103 5.85 -1.12 -2.49
CA GLU A 103 6.30 -2.52 -2.60
C GLU A 103 5.70 -3.48 -1.56
N LEU A 104 5.20 -2.94 -0.45
CA LEU A 104 4.54 -3.68 0.65
C LEU A 104 3.02 -3.47 0.65
N THR A 105 2.51 -2.67 -0.29
CA THR A 105 1.09 -2.36 -0.41
C THR A 105 0.45 -3.25 -1.47
N PHE A 106 -0.65 -3.90 -1.11
CA PHE A 106 -1.39 -4.79 -1.99
C PHE A 106 -2.87 -4.42 -2.01
N ARG A 107 -3.49 -4.45 -3.19
CA ARG A 107 -4.95 -4.24 -3.30
C ARG A 107 -5.69 -5.36 -2.57
N LYS A 108 -6.69 -4.98 -1.77
CA LYS A 108 -7.60 -5.92 -1.14
C LYS A 108 -8.58 -6.39 -2.21
N THR A 109 -8.52 -7.67 -2.56
CA THR A 109 -9.44 -8.33 -3.50
C THR A 109 -10.70 -8.79 -2.79
#